data_AF-A0A4Q6EHG0-F1
#
_entry.id   AF-A0A4Q6EHG0-F1
#
_cell.length_a   1.000
_cell.length_b   1.000
_cell.length_c   1.000
_cell.angle_alpha   90.00
_cell.angle_beta   90.00
_cell.angle_gamma   90.00
#
_symmetry.space_group_name_H-M   'P 1'
#
loop_
_entity.id
_entity.type
_entity.pdbx_description
1 polymer ?
#
loop_
_entity_poly.entity_id
_entity_poly.type
_entity_poly.pdbx_seq_one_letter_code
_entity_poly.pdbx_strand_id
1 'polypeptide(L)'
;MATQAQFERVYLLVLDSLGIGAMPDAKDFGDEGAHTFAHTAASVGGLKVPNLAKMGLGNISEIPGVAPTTTPTAAYGKCAELAKGKDTTTGHWEMAGIRVEKPFPTYYEGYPQEFMDRFVIEAKIPGYLGNVAASGTEIIQQLGTEHVKTGKPIVYTSADSVFQIACHEESFGLERLLQICEVARRLCDELGVARVIARPFLGSEGSYKRTKNRKDYSVALPEETAMHRLQRMDGLTTVSIGKVASIYSEEGFDEKIKATDNRAILQAVKDEAVKPSWRGLVFANLVDFDMLYGHRRDAKGYAREIEWFDEELPSLLKILGP
;
A
#
# COMPACT_ATOMS: atom_id res chain seq x y z
N MET A 1 -28.99 8.56 -23.43
CA MET A 1 -29.49 9.23 -22.21
C MET A 1 -28.45 8.99 -21.14
N ALA A 2 -27.86 10.04 -20.55
CA ALA A 2 -26.95 9.86 -19.43
C ALA A 2 -27.75 9.20 -18.29
N THR A 3 -27.36 8.00 -17.89
CA THR A 3 -27.91 7.36 -16.69
C THR A 3 -27.65 8.30 -15.52
N GLN A 4 -28.71 8.80 -14.88
CA GLN A 4 -28.59 9.59 -13.67
C GLN A 4 -27.81 8.77 -12.64
N ALA A 5 -26.73 9.33 -12.08
CA ALA A 5 -25.91 8.63 -11.11
C ALA A 5 -26.77 8.26 -9.89
N GLN A 6 -26.76 6.99 -9.51
CA GLN A 6 -27.53 6.48 -8.37
C GLN A 6 -26.98 7.03 -7.04
N PHE A 7 -25.68 7.32 -6.99
CA PHE A 7 -24.98 7.88 -5.84
C PHE A 7 -24.19 9.11 -6.28
N GLU A 8 -24.28 10.18 -5.49
CA GLU A 8 -23.52 11.41 -5.76
C GLU A 8 -22.07 11.30 -5.29
N ARG A 9 -21.82 10.50 -4.25
CA ARG A 9 -20.50 10.30 -3.65
C ARG A 9 -20.27 8.81 -3.42
N VAL A 10 -19.07 8.36 -3.74
CA VAL A 10 -18.61 6.99 -3.49
C VAL A 10 -17.39 7.05 -2.58
N TYR A 11 -17.40 6.26 -1.52
CA TYR A 11 -16.27 6.12 -0.60
C TYR A 11 -15.73 4.69 -0.73
N LEU A 12 -14.59 4.55 -1.39
CA LEU A 12 -13.88 3.28 -1.55
C LEU A 12 -12.81 3.18 -0.46
N LEU A 13 -13.06 2.34 0.54
CA LEU A 13 -12.14 2.08 1.65
C LEU A 13 -11.50 0.70 1.47
N VAL A 14 -10.20 0.66 1.24
CA VAL A 14 -9.43 -0.59 1.17
C VAL A 14 -8.82 -0.86 2.53
N LEU A 15 -9.20 -1.99 3.14
CA LEU A 15 -8.55 -2.52 4.35
C LEU A 15 -7.38 -3.40 3.88
N ASP A 16 -6.20 -2.79 3.78
CA ASP A 16 -5.04 -3.37 3.08
C ASP A 16 -4.66 -4.75 3.66
N SER A 17 -4.47 -5.76 2.80
CA SER A 17 -4.19 -7.18 3.14
C SER A 17 -5.29 -8.03 3.83
N LEU A 18 -6.48 -7.46 4.12
CA LEU A 18 -7.53 -8.16 4.90
C LEU A 18 -8.35 -9.15 4.04
N GLY A 19 -7.72 -10.27 3.67
CA GLY A 19 -8.31 -11.33 2.83
C GLY A 19 -9.33 -12.23 3.52
N ILE A 20 -10.28 -12.78 2.74
CA ILE A 20 -11.39 -13.64 3.23
C ILE A 20 -11.30 -15.09 2.75
N GLY A 21 -10.07 -15.59 2.57
CA GLY A 21 -9.77 -16.97 2.21
C GLY A 21 -8.93 -17.11 0.94
N ALA A 22 -8.34 -18.28 0.77
CA ALA A 22 -7.49 -18.62 -0.36
C ALA A 22 -8.28 -18.57 -1.68
N MET A 23 -7.64 -18.02 -2.71
CA MET A 23 -8.16 -18.05 -4.08
C MET A 23 -7.96 -19.42 -4.73
N PRO A 24 -8.71 -19.75 -5.81
CA PRO A 24 -8.57 -21.02 -6.52
C PRO A 24 -7.14 -21.33 -7.01
N ASP A 25 -6.35 -20.30 -7.28
CA ASP A 25 -4.95 -20.35 -7.75
C ASP A 25 -3.92 -20.14 -6.62
N ALA A 26 -4.34 -20.14 -5.34
CA ALA A 26 -3.44 -19.89 -4.20
C ALA A 26 -2.21 -20.82 -4.17
N LYS A 27 -2.33 -22.03 -4.73
CA LYS A 27 -1.22 -22.97 -4.90
C LYS A 27 -0.07 -22.42 -5.72
N ASP A 28 -0.36 -21.66 -6.77
CA ASP A 28 0.65 -21.06 -7.65
C ASP A 28 1.48 -20.01 -6.90
N PHE A 29 0.94 -19.49 -5.79
CA PHE A 29 1.58 -18.53 -4.91
C PHE A 29 2.12 -19.13 -3.61
N GLY A 30 1.96 -20.44 -3.40
CA GLY A 30 2.34 -21.13 -2.15
C GLY A 30 1.44 -20.79 -0.94
N ASP A 31 0.24 -20.28 -1.17
CA ASP A 31 -0.68 -19.77 -0.15
C ASP A 31 -1.89 -20.70 0.09
N GLU A 32 -1.74 -22.00 -0.19
CA GLU A 32 -2.80 -22.99 0.08
C GLU A 32 -3.23 -22.93 1.55
N GLY A 33 -4.54 -22.82 1.79
CA GLY A 33 -5.11 -22.72 3.13
C GLY A 33 -5.00 -21.34 3.78
N ALA A 34 -4.49 -20.31 3.10
CA ALA A 34 -4.51 -18.95 3.63
C ALA A 34 -5.95 -18.46 3.91
N HIS A 35 -6.17 -17.89 5.09
CA HIS A 35 -7.45 -17.24 5.44
C HIS A 35 -7.23 -16.19 6.52
N THR A 36 -6.99 -14.93 6.10
CA THR A 36 -6.61 -13.85 7.02
C THR A 36 -7.67 -13.61 8.08
N PHE A 37 -8.93 -13.43 7.70
CA PHE A 37 -10.03 -13.23 8.66
C PHE A 37 -10.20 -14.41 9.63
N ALA A 38 -10.32 -15.65 9.12
CA ALA A 38 -10.63 -16.80 9.97
C ALA A 38 -9.48 -17.13 10.93
N HIS A 39 -8.24 -17.10 10.46
CA HIS A 39 -7.07 -17.37 11.33
C HIS A 39 -6.85 -16.26 12.36
N THR A 40 -7.08 -15.00 11.97
CA THR A 40 -7.04 -13.87 12.91
C THR A 40 -8.09 -14.05 14.01
N ALA A 41 -9.32 -14.37 13.63
CA ALA A 41 -10.41 -14.61 14.58
C ALA A 41 -10.14 -15.78 15.51
N ALA A 42 -9.66 -16.91 14.98
CA ALA A 42 -9.29 -18.08 15.79
C ALA A 42 -8.21 -17.74 16.82
N SER A 43 -7.25 -16.87 16.49
CA SER A 43 -6.15 -16.50 17.39
C SER A 43 -6.58 -15.76 18.67
N VAL A 44 -7.79 -15.20 18.67
CA VAL A 44 -8.37 -14.46 19.80
C VAL A 44 -9.63 -15.11 20.37
N GLY A 45 -9.98 -16.33 19.91
CA GLY A 45 -11.18 -17.05 20.35
C GLY A 45 -12.49 -16.56 19.72
N GLY A 46 -12.40 -15.79 18.64
CA GLY A 46 -13.52 -15.20 17.91
C GLY A 46 -13.44 -13.67 17.85
N LEU A 47 -13.72 -13.08 16.69
CA LEU A 47 -13.75 -11.63 16.50
C LEU A 47 -15.04 -11.02 17.07
N LYS A 48 -14.93 -9.81 17.63
CA LYS A 48 -16.08 -9.01 18.06
C LYS A 48 -16.33 -7.87 17.08
N VAL A 49 -17.05 -8.19 16.00
CA VAL A 49 -17.33 -7.25 14.90
C VAL A 49 -18.85 -7.15 14.62
N PRO A 50 -19.67 -6.70 15.58
CA PRO A 50 -21.12 -6.70 15.45
C PRO A 50 -21.63 -5.85 14.28
N ASN A 51 -20.93 -4.78 13.88
CA ASN A 51 -21.38 -3.90 12.81
C ASN A 51 -21.14 -4.55 11.43
N LEU A 52 -19.94 -5.10 11.20
CA LEU A 52 -19.61 -5.87 10.00
C LEU A 52 -20.46 -7.15 9.90
N ALA A 53 -20.72 -7.83 11.03
CA ALA A 53 -21.64 -8.97 11.07
C ALA A 53 -23.04 -8.57 10.58
N LYS A 54 -23.58 -7.44 11.08
CA LYS A 54 -24.87 -6.88 10.63
C LYS A 54 -24.87 -6.47 9.15
N MET A 55 -23.73 -6.05 8.63
CA MET A 55 -23.54 -5.73 7.20
C MET A 55 -23.37 -6.98 6.31
N GLY A 56 -23.20 -8.18 6.90
CA GLY A 56 -23.15 -9.45 6.16
C GLY A 56 -21.79 -10.12 6.09
N LEU A 57 -20.78 -9.70 6.89
CA LEU A 57 -19.45 -10.33 6.88
C LEU A 57 -19.52 -11.85 7.11
N GLY A 58 -20.30 -12.29 8.11
CA GLY A 58 -20.49 -13.70 8.44
C GLY A 58 -21.26 -14.50 7.37
N ASN A 59 -21.87 -13.82 6.38
CA ASN A 59 -22.53 -14.47 5.26
C ASN A 59 -21.57 -14.78 4.09
N ILE A 60 -20.37 -14.16 4.06
CA ILE A 60 -19.39 -14.36 2.97
C ILE A 60 -18.56 -15.64 3.18
N SER A 61 -18.14 -15.89 4.42
CA SER A 61 -17.34 -17.05 4.84
C SER A 61 -17.57 -17.31 6.32
N GLU A 62 -17.35 -18.56 6.75
CA GLU A 62 -17.27 -18.88 8.16
C GLU A 62 -16.07 -18.17 8.81
N ILE A 63 -16.33 -17.39 9.86
CA ILE A 63 -15.32 -16.65 10.63
C ILE A 63 -15.67 -16.81 12.12
N PRO A 64 -14.75 -17.33 12.94
CA PRO A 64 -14.98 -17.48 14.38
C PRO A 64 -15.48 -16.18 15.04
N GLY A 65 -16.56 -16.26 15.81
CA GLY A 65 -17.17 -15.11 16.49
C GLY A 65 -18.10 -14.25 15.62
N VAL A 66 -18.19 -14.51 14.31
CA VAL A 66 -19.00 -13.70 13.37
C VAL A 66 -20.10 -14.57 12.77
N ALA A 67 -21.26 -14.56 13.39
CA ALA A 67 -22.42 -15.31 12.87
C ALA A 67 -23.00 -14.66 11.59
N PRO A 68 -23.52 -15.46 10.64
CA PRO A 68 -24.29 -14.93 9.52
C PRO A 68 -25.57 -14.24 10.00
N THR A 69 -26.01 -13.21 9.27
CA THR A 69 -27.27 -12.51 9.51
C THR A 69 -28.31 -12.85 8.44
N THR A 70 -29.58 -12.96 8.82
CA THR A 70 -30.70 -13.13 7.88
C THR A 70 -31.24 -11.80 7.35
N THR A 71 -30.89 -10.69 7.99
CA THR A 71 -31.35 -9.33 7.63
C THR A 71 -30.14 -8.40 7.50
N PRO A 72 -29.31 -8.58 6.46
CA PRO A 72 -28.12 -7.77 6.23
C PRO A 72 -28.51 -6.31 5.96
N THR A 73 -27.76 -5.35 6.50
CA THR A 73 -27.97 -3.91 6.24
C THR A 73 -27.20 -3.38 5.04
N ALA A 74 -26.41 -4.21 4.37
CA ALA A 74 -25.62 -3.86 3.21
C ALA A 74 -25.59 -5.02 2.20
N ALA A 75 -25.21 -4.73 0.96
CA ALA A 75 -24.80 -5.75 0.02
C ALA A 75 -23.43 -6.32 0.43
N TYR A 76 -23.22 -7.62 0.21
CA TYR A 76 -21.98 -8.31 0.58
C TYR A 76 -21.58 -9.33 -0.50
N GLY A 77 -20.30 -9.67 -0.52
CA GLY A 77 -19.73 -10.63 -1.46
C GLY A 77 -18.22 -10.73 -1.31
N LYS A 78 -17.58 -11.43 -2.23
CA LYS A 78 -16.12 -11.49 -2.38
C LYS A 78 -15.75 -11.39 -3.85
N CYS A 79 -14.60 -10.82 -4.13
CA CYS A 79 -14.03 -10.75 -5.48
C CYS A 79 -12.84 -11.72 -5.58
N ALA A 80 -12.62 -12.26 -6.78
CA ALA A 80 -11.41 -12.99 -7.11
C ALA A 80 -10.53 -12.07 -7.95
N GLU A 81 -9.25 -11.97 -7.61
CA GLU A 81 -8.25 -11.23 -8.39
C GLU A 81 -7.99 -11.98 -9.72
N LEU A 82 -7.89 -11.26 -10.83
CA LEU A 82 -7.67 -11.81 -12.18
C LEU A 82 -6.22 -11.64 -12.63
N ALA A 83 -5.49 -10.71 -12.01
CA ALA A 83 -4.09 -10.47 -12.22
C ALA A 83 -3.24 -11.61 -11.65
N LYS A 84 -2.05 -11.77 -12.23
CA LYS A 84 -1.09 -12.81 -11.81
C LYS A 84 -0.08 -12.28 -10.80
N GLY A 85 -0.55 -11.50 -9.83
CA GLY A 85 0.27 -10.90 -8.77
C GLY A 85 -0.56 -10.78 -7.48
N LYS A 86 0.13 -10.62 -6.35
CA LYS A 86 -0.51 -10.49 -5.02
C LYS A 86 0.05 -9.31 -4.21
N ASP A 87 0.73 -8.38 -4.89
CA ASP A 87 1.28 -7.17 -4.27
C ASP A 87 0.26 -6.03 -4.27
N THR A 88 0.45 -5.03 -3.40
CA THR A 88 -0.45 -3.88 -3.27
C THR A 88 -0.74 -3.19 -4.61
N THR A 89 0.27 -3.03 -5.47
CA THR A 89 0.13 -2.29 -6.73
C THR A 89 -0.80 -3.04 -7.66
N THR A 90 -0.58 -4.36 -7.84
CA THR A 90 -1.41 -5.22 -8.67
C THR A 90 -2.89 -5.15 -8.27
N GLY A 91 -3.22 -5.39 -7.00
CA GLY A 91 -4.62 -5.41 -6.57
C GLY A 91 -5.30 -4.05 -6.64
N HIS A 92 -4.58 -2.96 -6.36
CA HIS A 92 -5.11 -1.61 -6.53
C HIS A 92 -5.38 -1.28 -7.99
N TRP A 93 -4.41 -1.55 -8.86
CA TRP A 93 -4.57 -1.34 -10.29
C TRP A 93 -5.76 -2.11 -10.84
N GLU A 94 -5.99 -3.34 -10.41
CA GLU A 94 -7.16 -4.12 -10.83
C GLU A 94 -8.48 -3.52 -10.34
N MET A 95 -8.56 -3.06 -9.09
CA MET A 95 -9.73 -2.31 -8.59
C MET A 95 -10.02 -1.06 -9.42
N ALA A 96 -8.98 -0.45 -9.99
CA ALA A 96 -9.08 0.73 -10.85
C ALA A 96 -9.24 0.40 -12.35
N GLY A 97 -9.38 -0.88 -12.71
CA GLY A 97 -9.66 -1.34 -14.07
C GLY A 97 -8.44 -1.68 -14.92
N ILE A 98 -7.25 -1.79 -14.32
CA ILE A 98 -6.00 -2.18 -14.99
C ILE A 98 -5.64 -3.60 -14.60
N ARG A 99 -5.56 -4.50 -15.57
CA ARG A 99 -5.17 -5.89 -15.31
C ARG A 99 -3.67 -6.09 -15.50
N VAL A 100 -2.98 -6.46 -14.42
CA VAL A 100 -1.56 -6.83 -14.49
C VAL A 100 -1.42 -8.27 -15.00
N GLU A 101 -0.98 -8.44 -16.25
CA GLU A 101 -0.80 -9.77 -16.85
C GLU A 101 0.44 -10.51 -16.36
N LYS A 102 1.49 -9.76 -16.01
CA LYS A 102 2.77 -10.30 -15.53
C LYS A 102 3.08 -9.71 -14.15
N PRO A 103 3.33 -10.54 -13.12
CA PRO A 103 3.69 -10.04 -11.80
C PRO A 103 4.95 -9.18 -11.87
N PHE A 104 5.05 -8.22 -10.97
CA PHE A 104 6.28 -7.48 -10.78
C PHE A 104 7.38 -8.42 -10.26
N PRO A 105 8.57 -8.45 -10.89
CA PRO A 105 9.67 -9.31 -10.47
C PRO A 105 10.25 -8.86 -9.12
N THR A 106 10.67 -9.83 -8.32
CA THR A 106 11.38 -9.63 -7.05
C THR A 106 12.87 -9.95 -7.22
N TYR A 107 13.72 -9.28 -6.44
CA TYR A 107 15.19 -9.39 -6.57
C TYR A 107 15.86 -9.82 -5.26
N TYR A 108 15.32 -10.86 -4.60
CA TYR A 108 15.74 -11.26 -3.25
C TYR A 108 17.25 -11.56 -3.12
N GLU A 109 17.86 -12.10 -4.18
CA GLU A 109 19.31 -12.38 -4.26
C GLU A 109 20.16 -11.15 -4.64
N GLY A 110 19.53 -9.99 -4.77
CA GLY A 110 20.16 -8.76 -5.27
C GLY A 110 19.81 -8.47 -6.74
N TYR A 111 20.06 -7.23 -7.14
CA TYR A 111 19.91 -6.78 -8.52
C TYR A 111 21.10 -7.23 -9.38
N PRO A 112 20.89 -7.52 -10.68
CA PRO A 112 21.96 -7.93 -11.58
C PRO A 112 23.12 -6.93 -11.61
N GLN A 113 24.36 -7.42 -11.72
CA GLN A 113 25.55 -6.57 -11.71
C GLN A 113 25.54 -5.53 -12.84
N GLU A 114 25.11 -5.92 -14.04
CA GLU A 114 24.99 -5.01 -15.19
C GLU A 114 24.06 -3.82 -14.90
N PHE A 115 22.93 -4.08 -14.23
CA PHE A 115 22.02 -3.02 -13.81
C PHE A 115 22.68 -2.10 -12.76
N MET A 116 23.36 -2.68 -11.78
CA MET A 116 24.04 -1.93 -10.73
C MET A 116 25.18 -1.07 -11.28
N ASP A 117 25.95 -1.57 -12.24
CA ASP A 117 27.03 -0.84 -12.90
C ASP A 117 26.47 0.37 -13.66
N ARG A 118 25.38 0.18 -14.41
CA ARG A 118 24.67 1.28 -15.08
C ARG A 118 24.14 2.30 -14.07
N PHE A 119 23.52 1.85 -12.98
CA PHE A 119 23.07 2.74 -11.92
C PHE A 119 24.21 3.58 -11.35
N VAL A 120 25.37 2.98 -11.07
CA VAL A 120 26.56 3.70 -10.58
C VAL A 120 27.02 4.78 -11.56
N ILE A 121 27.13 4.43 -12.84
CA ILE A 121 27.59 5.33 -13.91
C ILE A 121 26.59 6.46 -14.14
N GLU A 122 25.32 6.13 -14.38
CA GLU A 122 24.29 7.12 -14.75
C GLU A 122 23.91 8.01 -13.56
N ALA A 123 23.89 7.45 -12.34
CA ALA A 123 23.63 8.23 -11.13
C ALA A 123 24.85 9.04 -10.69
N LYS A 124 26.05 8.81 -11.24
CA LYS A 124 27.32 9.47 -10.89
C LYS A 124 27.66 9.33 -9.40
N ILE A 125 27.61 8.09 -8.89
CA ILE A 125 27.93 7.75 -7.50
C ILE A 125 29.25 6.96 -7.44
N PRO A 126 29.98 6.96 -6.31
CA PRO A 126 31.29 6.30 -6.20
C PRO A 126 31.22 4.75 -6.11
N GLY A 127 30.04 4.17 -6.34
CA GLY A 127 29.71 2.77 -6.08
C GLY A 127 28.49 2.65 -5.17
N TYR A 128 28.20 1.44 -4.70
CA TYR A 128 27.12 1.15 -3.76
C TYR A 128 27.58 0.18 -2.67
N LEU A 129 26.79 0.08 -1.60
CA LEU A 129 26.92 -0.92 -0.55
C LEU A 129 25.64 -1.78 -0.51
N GLY A 130 25.74 -3.03 -0.07
CA GLY A 130 24.60 -3.94 0.05
C GLY A 130 24.29 -4.69 -1.25
N ASN A 131 23.20 -4.30 -1.91
CA ASN A 131 22.53 -5.04 -2.99
C ASN A 131 22.00 -6.42 -2.54
N VAL A 132 21.28 -6.43 -1.42
CA VAL A 132 20.73 -7.65 -0.81
C VAL A 132 19.31 -7.39 -0.29
N ALA A 133 18.53 -8.44 -0.04
CA ALA A 133 17.31 -8.32 0.75
C ALA A 133 17.63 -8.09 2.23
N ALA A 134 17.08 -7.03 2.83
CA ALA A 134 17.35 -6.69 4.23
C ALA A 134 16.26 -5.83 4.86
N SER A 135 16.18 -5.87 6.20
CA SER A 135 15.42 -4.88 6.96
C SER A 135 16.09 -3.51 6.85
N GLY A 136 15.30 -2.49 6.50
CA GLY A 136 15.79 -1.12 6.35
C GLY A 136 16.36 -0.51 7.63
N THR A 137 15.98 -1.00 8.81
CA THR A 137 16.57 -0.57 10.08
C THR A 137 17.88 -1.29 10.36
N GLU A 138 17.99 -2.57 10.01
CA GLU A 138 19.21 -3.36 10.24
C GLU A 138 20.33 -2.92 9.29
N ILE A 139 20.01 -2.76 8.00
CA ILE A 139 21.04 -2.46 6.99
C ILE A 139 21.68 -1.09 7.20
N ILE A 140 20.93 -0.09 7.69
CA ILE A 140 21.52 1.23 8.01
C ILE A 140 22.38 1.18 9.27
N GLN A 141 22.11 0.28 10.23
CA GLN A 141 23.05 0.08 11.35
C GLN A 141 24.33 -0.59 10.86
N GLN A 142 24.20 -1.60 9.99
CA GLN A 142 25.33 -2.39 9.50
C GLN A 142 26.24 -1.58 8.57
N LEU A 143 25.65 -0.83 7.63
CA LEU A 143 26.40 -0.19 6.53
C LEU A 143 26.45 1.35 6.64
N GLY A 144 25.75 1.95 7.61
CA GLY A 144 25.67 3.41 7.75
C GLY A 144 27.03 4.09 7.96
N THR A 145 27.89 3.51 8.79
CA THR A 145 29.23 4.06 9.04
C THR A 145 30.09 4.04 7.77
N GLU A 146 30.05 2.95 7.00
CA GLU A 146 30.80 2.85 5.74
C GLU A 146 30.24 3.79 4.67
N HIS A 147 28.91 3.92 4.59
CA HIS A 147 28.24 4.90 3.73
C HIS A 147 28.72 6.32 4.02
N VAL A 148 28.73 6.74 5.29
CA VAL A 148 29.16 8.09 5.68
C VAL A 148 30.64 8.32 5.33
N LYS A 149 31.50 7.30 5.47
CA LYS A 149 32.94 7.39 5.16
C LYS A 149 33.22 7.43 3.65
N THR A 150 32.48 6.68 2.85
CA THR A 150 32.79 6.45 1.42
C THR A 150 31.92 7.26 0.46
N GLY A 151 30.77 7.75 0.92
CA GLY A 151 29.76 8.39 0.08
C GLY A 151 29.00 7.42 -0.84
N LYS A 152 29.21 6.09 -0.72
CA LYS A 152 28.49 5.09 -1.52
C LYS A 152 27.08 4.87 -0.96
N PRO A 153 26.00 5.09 -1.72
CA PRO A 153 24.63 4.79 -1.27
C PRO A 153 24.46 3.33 -0.84
N ILE A 154 23.61 3.09 0.16
CA ILE A 154 23.22 1.75 0.56
C ILE A 154 22.02 1.32 -0.28
N VAL A 155 22.18 0.27 -1.08
CA VAL A 155 21.12 -0.28 -1.93
C VAL A 155 20.62 -1.59 -1.34
N TYR A 156 19.31 -1.80 -1.29
CA TYR A 156 18.71 -3.03 -0.80
C TYR A 156 17.29 -3.24 -1.33
N THR A 157 16.74 -4.44 -1.09
CA THR A 157 15.38 -4.83 -1.46
C THR A 157 14.64 -5.52 -0.30
N SER A 158 13.41 -5.97 -0.54
CA SER A 158 12.59 -6.75 0.40
C SER A 158 12.01 -7.99 -0.31
N ALA A 159 10.99 -8.60 0.30
CA ALA A 159 10.19 -9.63 -0.36
C ALA A 159 9.33 -9.08 -1.52
N ASP A 160 9.16 -7.77 -1.61
CA ASP A 160 8.36 -7.09 -2.64
C ASP A 160 9.24 -6.59 -3.79
N SER A 161 8.61 -6.20 -4.89
CA SER A 161 9.30 -5.61 -6.04
C SER A 161 9.73 -4.14 -5.77
N VAL A 162 10.79 -3.97 -4.98
CA VAL A 162 11.27 -2.64 -4.56
C VAL A 162 12.79 -2.47 -4.67
N PHE A 163 13.23 -1.31 -5.16
CA PHE A 163 14.63 -0.85 -5.14
C PHE A 163 14.78 0.28 -4.10
N GLN A 164 15.43 0.00 -2.98
CA GLN A 164 15.54 0.95 -1.87
C GLN A 164 16.94 1.54 -1.78
N ILE A 165 17.03 2.86 -1.64
CA ILE A 165 18.30 3.59 -1.56
C ILE A 165 18.32 4.35 -0.24
N ALA A 166 19.23 3.98 0.66
CA ALA A 166 19.44 4.67 1.93
C ALA A 166 20.72 5.50 1.91
N CYS A 167 20.58 6.78 2.27
CA CYS A 167 21.68 7.72 2.39
C CYS A 167 21.51 8.59 3.65
N HIS A 168 22.63 8.96 4.26
CA HIS A 168 22.67 9.85 5.41
C HIS A 168 22.45 11.30 4.95
N GLU A 169 21.47 12.00 5.52
CA GLU A 169 21.06 13.31 5.00
C GLU A 169 22.16 14.38 5.09
N GLU A 170 22.99 14.37 6.13
CA GLU A 170 24.03 15.40 6.31
C GLU A 170 25.28 15.17 5.47
N SER A 171 25.65 13.91 5.22
CA SER A 171 26.90 13.60 4.50
C SER A 171 26.69 13.37 2.99
N PHE A 172 25.51 12.87 2.60
CA PHE A 172 25.17 12.64 1.19
C PHE A 172 24.23 13.69 0.61
N GLY A 173 23.35 14.26 1.43
CA GLY A 173 22.34 15.24 1.01
C GLY A 173 21.02 14.61 0.57
N LEU A 174 19.90 15.12 1.11
CA LEU A 174 18.56 14.66 0.72
C LEU A 174 18.27 14.90 -0.76
N GLU A 175 18.55 16.10 -1.28
CA GLU A 175 18.33 16.43 -2.68
C GLU A 175 19.09 15.48 -3.61
N ARG A 176 20.35 15.18 -3.27
CA ARG A 176 21.17 14.24 -4.03
C ARG A 176 20.60 12.82 -4.00
N LEU A 177 20.08 12.37 -2.85
CA LEU A 177 19.36 11.09 -2.76
C LEU A 177 18.14 11.07 -3.68
N LEU A 178 17.34 12.14 -3.71
CA LEU A 178 16.16 12.20 -4.58
C LEU A 178 16.54 12.13 -6.07
N GLN A 179 17.58 12.85 -6.48
CA GLN A 179 18.10 12.82 -7.85
C GLN A 179 18.53 11.41 -8.29
N ILE A 180 19.27 10.68 -7.44
CA ILE A 180 19.69 9.30 -7.81
C ILE A 180 18.51 8.32 -7.80
N CYS A 181 17.46 8.58 -7.02
CA CYS A 181 16.23 7.77 -7.07
C CYS A 181 15.49 7.95 -8.40
N GLU A 182 15.50 9.15 -8.99
CA GLU A 182 14.91 9.38 -10.32
C GLU A 182 15.67 8.63 -11.42
N VAL A 183 17.00 8.61 -11.35
CA VAL A 183 17.82 7.78 -12.25
C VAL A 183 17.51 6.30 -12.05
N ALA A 184 17.48 5.82 -10.79
CA ALA A 184 17.14 4.45 -10.48
C ALA A 184 15.74 4.09 -10.99
N ARG A 185 14.75 4.99 -10.90
CA ARG A 185 13.39 4.75 -11.38
C ARG A 185 13.36 4.46 -12.87
N ARG A 186 14.01 5.31 -13.68
CA ARG A 186 14.12 5.10 -15.14
C ARG A 186 14.77 3.76 -15.48
N LEU A 187 15.85 3.40 -14.78
CA LEU A 187 16.54 2.12 -15.02
C LEU A 187 15.69 0.92 -14.57
N CYS A 188 14.98 1.07 -13.45
CA CYS A 188 14.13 0.05 -12.88
C CYS A 188 12.92 -0.30 -13.75
N ASP A 189 12.50 0.59 -14.65
CA ASP A 189 11.41 0.33 -15.60
C ASP A 189 11.78 -0.79 -16.58
N GLU A 190 13.04 -0.88 -17.00
CA GLU A 190 13.54 -1.97 -17.86
C GLU A 190 13.50 -3.34 -17.15
N LEU A 191 13.64 -3.32 -15.83
CA LEU A 191 13.57 -4.49 -14.95
C LEU A 191 12.16 -4.78 -14.44
N GLY A 192 11.17 -3.93 -14.75
CA GLY A 192 9.81 -4.06 -14.25
C GLY A 192 9.66 -3.87 -12.74
N VAL A 193 10.59 -3.21 -12.05
CA VAL A 193 10.50 -3.04 -10.59
C VAL A 193 9.34 -2.13 -10.23
N ALA A 194 8.44 -2.56 -9.34
CA ALA A 194 7.24 -1.79 -9.03
C ALA A 194 7.54 -0.42 -8.40
N ARG A 195 8.58 -0.32 -7.55
CA ARG A 195 8.84 0.92 -6.82
C ARG A 195 10.31 1.17 -6.48
N VAL A 196 10.76 2.40 -6.65
CA VAL A 196 12.02 2.90 -6.07
C VAL A 196 11.70 3.70 -4.79
N ILE A 197 12.45 3.51 -3.71
CA ILE A 197 12.18 4.17 -2.42
C ILE A 197 13.44 4.87 -1.89
N ALA A 198 13.35 6.19 -1.74
CA ALA A 198 14.32 7.00 -1.01
C ALA A 198 14.16 6.75 0.50
N ARG A 199 15.24 6.34 1.16
CA ARG A 199 15.30 5.99 2.58
C ARG A 199 16.34 6.85 3.30
N PRO A 200 16.11 8.16 3.42
CA PRO A 200 17.03 9.02 4.14
C PRO A 200 17.11 8.62 5.62
N PHE A 201 18.29 8.78 6.21
CA PHE A 201 18.53 8.54 7.63
C PHE A 201 19.45 9.60 8.23
N LEU A 202 19.41 9.73 9.56
CA LEU A 202 20.23 10.61 10.37
C LEU A 202 20.84 9.81 11.53
N GLY A 203 21.76 10.44 12.27
CA GLY A 203 22.36 9.89 13.48
C GLY A 203 23.84 9.60 13.30
N SER A 204 24.39 8.79 14.21
CA SER A 204 25.80 8.44 14.24
C SER A 204 25.98 6.93 14.36
N GLU A 205 27.23 6.47 14.26
CA GLU A 205 27.61 5.06 14.36
C GLU A 205 26.93 4.38 15.56
N GLY A 206 26.20 3.29 15.29
CA GLY A 206 25.43 2.54 16.28
C GLY A 206 24.06 3.12 16.67
N SER A 207 23.65 4.26 16.09
CA SER A 207 22.39 4.94 16.41
C SER A 207 21.74 5.63 15.19
N TYR A 208 21.81 4.98 14.02
CA TYR A 208 21.17 5.52 12.81
C TYR A 208 19.65 5.38 12.88
N LYS A 209 18.91 6.38 12.39
CA LYS A 209 17.44 6.37 12.34
C LYS A 209 16.94 6.92 11.02
N ARG A 210 16.04 6.18 10.37
CA ARG A 210 15.34 6.67 9.17
C ARG A 210 14.56 7.93 9.49
N THR A 211 14.56 8.89 8.58
CA THR A 211 13.80 10.13 8.74
C THR A 211 12.41 10.01 8.11
N LYS A 212 11.60 11.06 8.28
CA LYS A 212 10.28 11.19 7.65
C LYS A 212 10.35 11.62 6.18
N ASN A 213 11.54 11.96 5.66
CA ASN A 213 11.75 12.44 4.29
C ASN A 213 11.74 11.32 3.23
N ARG A 214 11.13 10.18 3.56
CA ARG A 214 10.88 9.08 2.64
C ARG A 214 10.12 9.59 1.41
N LYS A 215 10.57 9.19 0.22
CA LYS A 215 9.84 9.41 -1.03
C LYS A 215 9.82 8.13 -1.85
N ASP A 216 8.66 7.82 -2.41
CA ASP A 216 8.41 6.62 -3.21
C ASP A 216 8.24 7.06 -4.67
N TYR A 217 8.81 6.29 -5.60
CA TYR A 217 8.70 6.47 -7.05
C TYR A 217 8.13 5.19 -7.65
N SER A 218 6.82 5.18 -7.85
CA SER A 218 6.09 4.05 -8.41
C SER A 218 6.28 3.97 -9.92
N VAL A 219 6.17 2.77 -10.46
CA VAL A 219 6.13 2.52 -11.91
C VAL A 219 4.95 3.28 -12.54
N ALA A 220 5.14 3.83 -13.74
CA ALA A 220 4.08 4.53 -14.45
C ALA A 220 2.87 3.62 -14.71
N LEU A 221 1.68 4.21 -14.75
CA LEU A 221 0.48 3.47 -15.10
C LEU A 221 0.55 3.03 -16.58
N PRO A 222 0.26 1.76 -16.89
CA PRO A 222 0.31 1.27 -18.27
C PRO A 222 -0.84 1.82 -19.13
N GLU A 223 -1.94 2.22 -18.50
CA GLU A 223 -3.14 2.75 -19.15
C GLU A 223 -3.97 3.61 -18.19
N GLU A 224 -5.04 4.22 -18.71
CA GLU A 224 -5.94 5.06 -17.91
C GLU A 224 -6.81 4.25 -16.93
N THR A 225 -6.68 4.60 -15.65
CA THR A 225 -7.54 4.07 -14.56
C THR A 225 -8.97 4.62 -14.58
N ALA A 226 -9.86 3.99 -13.81
CA ALA A 226 -11.20 4.51 -13.53
C ALA A 226 -11.18 5.96 -13.01
N MET A 227 -10.18 6.33 -12.20
CA MET A 227 -10.08 7.68 -11.65
C MET A 227 -9.76 8.73 -12.73
N HIS A 228 -8.91 8.40 -13.72
CA HIS A 228 -8.71 9.25 -14.90
C HIS A 228 -10.01 9.50 -15.66
N ARG A 229 -10.84 8.46 -15.79
CA ARG A 229 -12.15 8.58 -16.47
C ARG A 229 -13.09 9.47 -15.67
N LEU A 230 -13.08 9.38 -14.34
CA LEU A 230 -13.88 10.24 -13.46
C LEU A 230 -13.45 11.71 -13.53
N GLN A 231 -12.14 12.01 -13.53
CA GLN A 231 -11.62 13.38 -13.65
C GLN A 231 -12.03 14.09 -14.94
N ARG A 232 -12.32 13.32 -16.01
CA ARG A 232 -12.78 13.87 -17.29
C ARG A 232 -14.28 14.17 -17.33
N MET A 233 -15.03 13.78 -16.30
CA MET A 233 -16.46 14.04 -16.21
C MET A 233 -16.72 15.34 -15.45
N ASP A 234 -17.55 16.21 -16.02
CA ASP A 234 -17.86 17.50 -15.40
C ASP A 234 -18.54 17.35 -14.04
N GLY A 235 -18.01 18.08 -13.04
CA GLY A 235 -18.58 18.17 -11.71
C GLY A 235 -18.32 16.96 -10.82
N LEU A 236 -17.38 16.08 -11.18
CA LEU A 236 -16.88 15.02 -10.31
C LEU A 236 -15.47 15.37 -9.80
N THR A 237 -15.23 15.10 -8.52
CA THR A 237 -13.94 15.25 -7.84
C THR A 237 -13.41 13.87 -7.44
N THR A 238 -12.12 13.66 -7.63
CA THR A 238 -11.41 12.45 -7.21
C THR A 238 -10.43 12.78 -6.08
N VAL A 239 -10.65 12.19 -4.91
CA VAL A 239 -9.86 12.42 -3.70
C VAL A 239 -9.15 11.14 -3.32
N SER A 240 -7.84 11.20 -3.15
CA SER A 240 -7.06 10.10 -2.57
C SER A 240 -6.69 10.40 -1.12
N ILE A 241 -6.71 9.37 -0.27
CA ILE A 241 -6.32 9.48 1.14
C ILE A 241 -5.29 8.40 1.49
N GLY A 242 -4.21 8.80 2.14
CA GLY A 242 -3.13 7.91 2.55
C GLY A 242 -2.16 7.61 1.41
N LYS A 243 -1.81 6.32 1.22
CA LYS A 243 -0.86 5.89 0.17
C LYS A 243 -1.47 5.71 -1.21
N VAL A 244 -2.78 5.96 -1.39
CA VAL A 244 -3.52 5.71 -2.63
C VAL A 244 -2.88 6.43 -3.82
N ALA A 245 -2.69 7.75 -3.78
CA ALA A 245 -2.06 8.49 -4.87
C ALA A 245 -0.70 7.89 -5.28
N SER A 246 0.13 7.54 -4.29
CA SER A 246 1.45 6.97 -4.56
C SER A 246 1.40 5.62 -5.28
N ILE A 247 0.35 4.81 -5.08
CA ILE A 247 0.18 3.52 -5.78
C ILE A 247 -0.17 3.74 -7.26
N TYR A 248 -0.90 4.81 -7.56
CA TYR A 248 -1.27 5.21 -8.92
C TYR A 248 -0.33 6.28 -9.49
N SER A 249 0.93 6.29 -9.05
CA SER A 249 1.97 7.19 -9.56
C SER A 249 1.60 8.68 -9.52
N GLU A 250 0.81 9.07 -8.52
CA GLU A 250 0.31 10.42 -8.31
C GLU A 250 -0.66 10.90 -9.41
N GLU A 251 -1.23 9.99 -10.19
CA GLU A 251 -2.16 10.29 -11.28
C GLU A 251 -3.62 9.92 -10.93
N GLY A 252 -4.59 10.55 -11.60
CA GLY A 252 -6.01 10.23 -11.43
C GLY A 252 -6.69 10.89 -10.21
N PHE A 253 -6.07 11.84 -9.52
CA PHE A 253 -6.64 12.48 -8.33
C PHE A 253 -6.53 14.01 -8.35
N ASP A 254 -7.64 14.70 -8.12
CA ASP A 254 -7.73 16.15 -7.98
C ASP A 254 -7.20 16.62 -6.63
N GLU A 255 -7.53 15.89 -5.56
CA GLU A 255 -7.05 16.12 -4.21
C GLU A 255 -6.30 14.90 -3.66
N LYS A 256 -5.20 15.17 -2.96
CA LYS A 256 -4.30 14.13 -2.42
C LYS A 256 -4.00 14.41 -0.96
N ILE A 257 -4.71 13.73 -0.08
CA ILE A 257 -4.62 13.93 1.36
C ILE A 257 -3.64 12.92 1.94
N LYS A 258 -2.54 13.42 2.50
CA LYS A 258 -1.55 12.57 3.19
C LYS A 258 -2.05 12.23 4.59
N ALA A 259 -2.08 10.93 4.89
CA ALA A 259 -2.34 10.39 6.22
C ALA A 259 -1.52 9.11 6.40
N THR A 260 -1.02 8.87 7.61
CA THR A 260 0.06 7.88 7.85
C THR A 260 -0.37 6.59 8.53
N ASP A 261 -1.52 6.59 9.18
CA ASP A 261 -2.07 5.46 9.93
C ASP A 261 -3.59 5.40 9.74
N ASN A 262 -4.19 4.27 10.12
CA ASN A 262 -5.62 4.02 9.89
C ASN A 262 -6.53 5.05 10.57
N ARG A 263 -6.12 5.59 11.74
CA ARG A 263 -6.94 6.55 12.50
C ARG A 263 -6.96 7.89 11.76
N ALA A 264 -5.79 8.38 11.35
CA ALA A 264 -5.66 9.59 10.55
C ALA A 264 -6.36 9.47 9.20
N ILE A 265 -6.28 8.30 8.55
CA ILE A 265 -6.93 8.03 7.27
C ILE A 265 -8.46 8.06 7.42
N LEU A 266 -9.00 7.38 8.44
CA LEU A 266 -10.43 7.36 8.69
C LEU A 266 -10.97 8.74 9.09
N GLN A 267 -10.19 9.50 9.87
CA GLN A 267 -10.55 10.89 10.19
C GLN A 267 -10.58 11.75 8.93
N ALA A 268 -9.59 11.64 8.04
CA ALA A 268 -9.57 12.37 6.77
C ALA A 268 -10.76 12.00 5.87
N VAL A 269 -11.21 10.74 5.87
CA VAL A 269 -12.45 10.33 5.19
C VAL A 269 -13.67 11.06 5.76
N LYS A 270 -13.78 11.14 7.10
CA LYS A 270 -14.88 11.85 7.78
C LYS A 270 -14.84 13.35 7.48
N ASP A 271 -13.66 13.95 7.48
CA ASP A 271 -13.45 15.37 7.17
C ASP A 271 -13.84 15.69 5.73
N GLU A 272 -13.49 14.82 4.78
CA GLU A 272 -13.89 14.94 3.37
C GLU A 272 -15.41 14.81 3.19
N ALA A 273 -16.04 13.95 3.98
CA ALA A 273 -17.48 13.68 3.89
C ALA A 273 -18.36 14.85 4.38
N VAL A 274 -17.83 15.72 5.26
CA VAL A 274 -18.55 16.91 5.74
C VAL A 274 -18.29 18.16 4.91
N LYS A 275 -17.41 18.12 3.92
CA LYS A 275 -17.20 19.25 3.00
C LYS A 275 -18.48 19.55 2.22
N PRO A 276 -18.76 20.84 1.95
CA PRO A 276 -19.99 21.23 1.28
C PRO A 276 -20.05 20.71 -0.16
N SER A 277 -21.21 20.15 -0.52
CA SER A 277 -21.69 19.87 -1.88
C SER A 277 -20.63 19.57 -2.94
N TRP A 278 -20.07 18.37 -2.88
CA TRP A 278 -19.23 17.80 -3.93
C TRP A 278 -19.74 16.41 -4.34
N ARG A 279 -19.35 15.97 -5.54
CA ARG A 279 -19.75 14.70 -6.13
C ARG A 279 -18.50 13.97 -6.62
N GLY A 280 -18.46 12.64 -6.57
CA GLY A 280 -17.33 11.87 -7.07
C GLY A 280 -16.85 10.79 -6.12
N LEU A 281 -15.53 10.62 -6.01
CA LEU A 281 -14.89 9.47 -5.36
C LEU A 281 -13.92 9.92 -4.26
N VAL A 282 -14.06 9.36 -3.06
CA VAL A 282 -12.98 9.26 -2.08
C VAL A 282 -12.41 7.85 -2.14
N PHE A 283 -11.12 7.73 -2.40
CA PHE A 283 -10.40 6.46 -2.38
C PHE A 283 -9.35 6.50 -1.26
N ALA A 284 -9.56 5.69 -0.21
CA ALA A 284 -8.68 5.58 0.94
C ALA A 284 -8.13 4.15 1.10
N ASN A 285 -6.87 4.03 1.53
CA ASN A 285 -6.25 2.75 1.85
C ASN A 285 -5.76 2.72 3.29
N LEU A 286 -6.47 1.98 4.15
CA LEU A 286 -6.12 1.73 5.55
C LEU A 286 -4.98 0.71 5.62
N VAL A 287 -3.75 1.20 5.77
CA VAL A 287 -2.50 0.44 5.58
C VAL A 287 -2.03 -0.34 6.81
N ASP A 288 -2.48 -0.01 8.02
CA ASP A 288 -1.88 -0.61 9.24
C ASP A 288 -2.12 -2.12 9.33
N PHE A 289 -3.24 -2.59 8.80
CA PHE A 289 -3.58 -4.00 8.65
C PHE A 289 -2.41 -4.81 8.04
N ASP A 290 -1.86 -4.32 6.94
CA ASP A 290 -0.73 -4.94 6.25
C ASP A 290 0.61 -4.66 6.94
N MET A 291 0.95 -3.37 7.11
CA MET A 291 2.29 -2.93 7.48
C MET A 291 2.65 -3.17 8.95
N LEU A 292 1.67 -3.06 9.86
CA LEU A 292 1.90 -3.22 11.30
C LEU A 292 1.59 -4.63 11.79
N TYR A 293 0.66 -5.34 11.15
CA TYR A 293 0.18 -6.62 11.67
C TYR A 293 0.40 -7.80 10.70
N GLY A 294 0.01 -7.67 9.43
CA GLY A 294 0.12 -8.72 8.42
C GLY A 294 1.55 -9.21 8.21
N HIS A 295 2.44 -8.32 7.72
CA HIS A 295 3.85 -8.66 7.48
C HIS A 295 4.60 -9.07 8.76
N ARG A 296 4.15 -8.58 9.93
CA ARG A 296 4.77 -8.91 11.23
C ARG A 296 4.20 -10.18 11.85
N ARG A 297 3.20 -10.81 11.21
CA ARG A 297 2.49 -12.00 11.70
C ARG A 297 1.92 -11.81 13.12
N ASP A 298 1.48 -10.59 13.45
CA ASP A 298 0.82 -10.27 14.73
C ASP A 298 -0.70 -10.43 14.61
N ALA A 299 -1.18 -11.67 14.71
CA ALA A 299 -2.62 -11.96 14.60
C ALA A 299 -3.46 -11.27 15.69
N LYS A 300 -2.92 -11.10 16.91
CA LYS A 300 -3.65 -10.42 18.00
C LYS A 300 -3.76 -8.92 17.75
N GLY A 301 -2.70 -8.30 17.23
CA GLY A 301 -2.73 -6.91 16.78
C GLY A 301 -3.69 -6.69 15.63
N TYR A 302 -3.67 -7.59 14.65
CA TYR A 302 -4.59 -7.57 13.52
C TYR A 302 -6.05 -7.63 14.01
N ALA A 303 -6.38 -8.56 14.92
CA ALA A 303 -7.72 -8.66 15.49
C ALA A 303 -8.19 -7.36 16.17
N ARG A 304 -7.34 -6.73 17.00
CA ARG A 304 -7.65 -5.44 17.63
C ARG A 304 -7.89 -4.33 16.61
N GLU A 305 -7.17 -4.34 15.50
CA GLU A 305 -7.34 -3.35 14.43
C GLU A 305 -8.68 -3.55 13.71
N ILE A 306 -9.10 -4.79 13.47
CA ILE A 306 -10.39 -5.11 12.86
C ILE A 306 -11.54 -4.67 13.79
N GLU A 307 -11.45 -5.01 15.08
CA GLU A 307 -12.45 -4.63 16.08
C GLU A 307 -12.55 -3.11 16.23
N TRP A 308 -11.43 -2.40 16.24
CA TRP A 308 -11.41 -0.93 16.21
C TRP A 308 -12.13 -0.37 14.97
N PHE A 309 -11.85 -0.90 13.77
CA PHE A 309 -12.54 -0.43 12.56
C PHE A 309 -14.05 -0.70 12.63
N ASP A 310 -14.46 -1.84 13.17
CA ASP A 310 -15.88 -2.16 13.39
C ASP A 310 -16.56 -1.16 14.33
N GLU A 311 -15.89 -0.77 15.43
CA GLU A 311 -16.39 0.23 16.39
C GLU A 311 -16.59 1.62 15.76
N GLU A 312 -15.79 1.96 14.75
CA GLU A 312 -15.86 3.25 14.05
C GLU A 312 -16.99 3.34 13.02
N LEU A 313 -17.44 2.20 12.48
CA LEU A 313 -18.43 2.12 11.40
C LEU A 313 -19.73 2.89 11.67
N PRO A 314 -20.37 2.81 12.86
CA PRO A 314 -21.59 3.56 13.12
C PRO A 314 -21.40 5.07 12.98
N SER A 315 -20.26 5.59 13.46
CA SER A 315 -19.95 7.02 13.36
C SER A 315 -19.67 7.44 11.92
N LEU A 316 -18.93 6.60 11.18
CA LEU A 316 -18.62 6.83 9.77
C LEU A 316 -19.90 6.85 8.94
N LEU A 317 -20.73 5.81 9.01
CA LEU A 317 -21.95 5.70 8.21
C LEU A 317 -22.92 6.86 8.47
N LYS A 318 -23.01 7.34 9.72
CA LYS A 318 -23.81 8.53 10.04
C LYS A 318 -23.32 9.78 9.32
N ILE A 319 -22.01 9.93 9.15
CA ILE A 319 -21.39 11.07 8.46
C ILE A 319 -21.53 10.95 6.94
N LEU A 320 -21.36 9.75 6.39
CA LEU A 320 -21.49 9.51 4.94
C LEU A 320 -22.91 9.77 4.44
N GLY A 321 -23.91 9.56 5.31
CA GLY A 321 -25.31 9.73 4.97
C GLY A 321 -25.88 8.52 4.23
N PRO A 322 -27.17 8.59 3.83
CA PRO A 322 -27.86 7.52 3.12
C PRO A 322 -27.35 7.28 1.70
#